data_AF-A0A329RAN6-F1
#
_entry.id   AF-A0A329RAN6-F1
#
_cell.length_a   1.000
_cell.length_b   1.000
_cell.length_c   1.000
_cell.angle_alpha   90.00
_cell.angle_beta   90.00
_cell.angle_gamma   90.00
#
_symmetry.space_group_name_H-M   'P 1'
#
loop_
_entity.id
_entity.type
_entity.pdbx_description
1 polymer ?
#
loop_
_entity_poly.entity_id
_entity_poly.type
_entity_poly.pdbx_seq_one_letter_code
_entity_poly.pdbx_strand_id
1 'polypeptide(L)'
;MKLFHQEGFTLDGKTEDYKDQVLDAGRRTEDAVLEYLKAIDIKANGAGSVLCVLRPLHRSGVLGKRIIAYKLLLVIGSIEDPAPGDTQDVLVVVDHV
;
A
#
# COMPACT_ATOMS: atom_id res chain seq x y z
N MET A 1 -0.74 3.00 3.40
CA MET A 1 0.29 2.49 2.46
C MET A 1 -0.39 1.75 1.32
N LYS A 2 -0.59 2.41 0.16
CA LYS A 2 -1.45 1.92 -0.93
C LYS A 2 -1.06 0.56 -1.54
N LEU A 3 0.16 0.05 -1.28
CA LEU A 3 0.67 -1.22 -1.82
C LEU A 3 -0.02 -2.49 -1.33
N PHE A 4 -0.76 -2.42 -0.23
CA PHE A 4 -1.37 -3.61 0.38
C PHE A 4 -2.79 -3.89 -0.12
N HIS A 5 -3.33 -3.02 -0.98
CA HIS A 5 -4.54 -3.32 -1.74
C HIS A 5 -4.18 -4.25 -2.90
N GLN A 6 -4.51 -5.54 -2.77
CA GLN A 6 -4.28 -6.52 -3.83
C GLN A 6 -5.29 -6.42 -4.98
N GLU A 7 -6.47 -5.86 -4.72
CA GLU A 7 -7.58 -5.76 -5.68
C GLU A 7 -7.72 -4.35 -6.28
N GLY A 8 -6.83 -3.41 -5.93
CA GLY A 8 -6.98 -2.00 -6.25
C GLY A 8 -8.02 -1.29 -5.37
N PHE A 9 -8.18 0.01 -5.55
CA PHE A 9 -9.17 0.79 -4.80
C PHE A 9 -9.61 2.00 -5.64
N THR A 10 -10.86 2.42 -5.44
CA THR A 10 -11.44 3.60 -6.09
C THR A 10 -11.75 4.63 -5.02
N LEU A 11 -11.21 5.83 -5.19
CA LEU A 11 -11.52 7.00 -4.38
C LEU A 11 -12.10 8.08 -5.29
N ASP A 12 -13.41 8.32 -5.20
CA ASP A 12 -14.01 9.41 -5.96
C ASP A 12 -13.99 10.71 -5.14
N GLY A 13 -13.10 11.63 -5.53
CA GLY A 13 -12.95 12.94 -4.86
C GLY A 13 -14.12 13.91 -5.04
N LYS A 14 -15.16 13.56 -5.81
CA LYS A 14 -16.35 14.39 -6.07
C LYS A 14 -17.55 13.96 -5.23
N THR A 15 -17.51 12.76 -4.64
CA THR A 15 -18.55 12.27 -3.73
C THR A 15 -18.47 12.93 -2.35
N GLU A 16 -19.63 13.19 -1.75
CA GLU A 16 -19.73 13.65 -0.35
C GLU A 16 -19.15 12.62 0.64
N ASP A 17 -19.13 11.35 0.23
CA ASP A 17 -18.63 10.19 0.97
C ASP A 17 -17.11 9.96 0.82
N TYR A 18 -16.39 10.83 0.10
CA TYR A 18 -14.95 10.67 -0.12
C TYR A 18 -14.15 10.42 1.16
N LYS A 19 -14.53 11.08 2.27
CA LYS A 19 -13.86 10.89 3.57
C LYS A 19 -14.07 9.48 4.12
N ASP A 20 -15.26 8.92 3.97
CA ASP A 20 -15.58 7.58 4.45
C ASP A 20 -14.87 6.53 3.59
N GLN A 21 -14.87 6.70 2.26
CA GLN A 21 -14.06 5.89 1.34
C GLN A 21 -12.57 5.90 1.68
N VAL A 22 -12.00 7.06 2.00
CA VAL A 22 -10.58 7.16 2.43
C VAL A 22 -10.34 6.42 3.74
N LEU A 23 -11.26 6.53 4.71
CA LEU A 23 -11.15 5.85 5.99
C LEU A 23 -11.29 4.33 5.85
N ASP A 24 -12.24 3.86 5.06
CA ASP A 24 -12.47 2.44 4.80
C ASP A 24 -11.30 1.82 4.02
N ALA A 25 -10.83 2.49 2.96
CA ALA A 25 -9.62 2.08 2.24
C ALA A 25 -8.39 2.07 3.16
N GLY A 26 -8.29 3.04 4.07
CA GLY A 26 -7.27 3.09 5.12
C GLY A 26 -7.32 1.87 6.03
N ARG A 27 -8.49 1.56 6.58
CA ARG A 27 -8.70 0.41 7.49
C ARG A 27 -8.41 -0.93 6.81
N ARG A 28 -8.90 -1.14 5.58
CA ARG A 28 -8.60 -2.34 4.78
C ARG A 28 -7.10 -2.50 4.53
N THR A 29 -6.43 -1.38 4.26
CA THR A 29 -4.98 -1.36 4.06
C THR A 29 -4.24 -1.73 5.35
N GLU A 30 -4.67 -1.20 6.50
CA GLU A 30 -4.07 -1.53 7.80
C GLU A 30 -4.21 -3.02 8.12
N ASP A 31 -5.40 -3.59 7.88
CA ASP A 31 -5.66 -5.01 8.11
C ASP A 31 -4.77 -5.90 7.22
N ALA A 32 -4.70 -5.60 5.92
CA ALA A 32 -3.82 -6.31 4.98
C ALA A 32 -2.33 -6.22 5.33
N VAL A 33 -1.88 -5.09 5.89
CA VAL A 33 -0.51 -4.94 6.40
C VAL A 33 -0.29 -5.82 7.62
N LEU A 34 -1.24 -5.83 8.57
CA LEU A 34 -1.15 -6.65 9.78
C LEU A 34 -1.14 -8.14 9.44
N GLU A 35 -1.98 -8.58 8.50
CA GLU A 35 -1.97 -9.96 8.00
C GLU A 35 -0.65 -10.32 7.34
N TYR A 36 -0.09 -9.42 6.51
CA TYR A 36 1.21 -9.64 5.90
C TYR A 36 2.33 -9.77 6.92
N LEU A 37 2.33 -8.90 7.94
CA LEU A 37 3.33 -8.94 9.00
C LEU A 37 3.21 -10.21 9.85
N LYS A 38 1.99 -10.67 10.14
CA LYS A 38 1.75 -11.98 10.77
C LYS A 38 2.27 -13.13 9.92
N ALA A 39 2.09 -13.10 8.60
CA ALA A 39 2.54 -14.15 7.70
C ALA A 39 4.08 -14.29 7.65
N ILE A 40 4.81 -13.21 7.94
CA ILE A 40 6.29 -13.20 8.03
C ILE A 40 6.79 -13.26 9.49
N ASP A 41 5.92 -13.59 10.45
CA ASP A 41 6.19 -13.70 11.89
C ASP A 41 6.73 -12.40 12.55
N ILE A 42 6.39 -11.23 12.00
CA ILE A 42 6.78 -9.94 12.58
C ILE A 42 5.61 -9.31 13.33
N LYS A 43 5.78 -9.07 14.63
CA LYS A 43 4.81 -8.29 15.43
C LYS A 43 5.02 -6.79 15.24
N ALA A 44 4.06 -6.12 14.63
CA ALA A 44 3.92 -4.67 14.70
C ALA A 44 2.63 -4.29 15.41
N ASN A 45 2.74 -3.67 16.58
CA ASN A 45 1.61 -3.15 17.33
C ASN A 45 1.52 -1.64 17.08
N GLY A 46 0.61 -1.23 16.18
CA GLY A 46 0.29 0.17 15.88
C GLY A 46 0.99 0.75 14.64
N ALA A 47 0.39 1.81 14.09
CA ALA A 47 0.80 2.44 12.82
C ALA A 47 2.27 2.92 12.81
N GLY A 48 2.78 3.43 13.93
CA GLY A 48 4.18 3.85 14.06
C GLY A 48 5.16 2.66 13.98
N SER A 49 4.80 1.54 14.61
CA SER A 49 5.58 0.29 14.60
C SER A 49 5.61 -0.34 13.21
N VAL A 50 4.47 -0.29 12.50
CA VAL A 50 4.34 -0.79 11.13
C VAL A 50 5.35 -0.11 10.20
N LEU A 51 5.46 1.22 10.23
CA LEU A 51 6.43 1.95 9.40
C LEU A 51 7.90 1.67 9.78
N CYS A 52 8.15 1.41 11.06
CA CYS A 52 9.47 1.04 11.56
C CYS A 52 9.91 -0.33 11.03
N VAL A 53 8.98 -1.28 10.94
CA VAL A 53 9.20 -2.63 10.38
C VAL A 53 9.24 -2.60 8.84
N LEU A 54 8.42 -1.76 8.20
CA LEU A 54 8.32 -1.74 6.75
C LEU A 54 9.56 -1.17 6.07
N ARG A 55 10.21 -0.16 6.67
CA ARG A 55 11.44 0.44 6.12
C ARG A 55 12.57 -0.59 5.88
N PRO A 56 12.96 -1.43 6.86
CA PRO A 56 13.95 -2.46 6.63
C PRO A 56 13.46 -3.55 5.67
N LEU A 57 12.16 -3.88 5.64
CA LEU A 57 11.59 -4.82 4.67
C LEU A 57 11.63 -4.30 3.22
N HIS A 58 11.51 -2.99 3.04
CA HIS A 58 11.66 -2.37 1.72
C HIS A 58 13.12 -2.37 1.32
N ARG A 59 14.00 -2.00 2.24
CA ARG A 59 15.44 -2.04 2.04
C ARG A 59 15.93 -3.44 1.72
N SER A 60 15.35 -4.50 2.28
CA SER A 60 15.72 -5.89 1.98
C SER A 60 15.14 -6.45 0.68
N GLY A 61 14.35 -5.66 -0.06
CA GLY A 61 13.73 -6.08 -1.32
C GLY A 61 12.52 -7.02 -1.16
N VAL A 62 12.15 -7.38 0.08
CA VAL A 62 11.02 -8.29 0.36
C VAL A 62 9.68 -7.72 -0.13
N LEU A 63 9.55 -6.39 -0.13
CA LEU A 63 8.40 -5.68 -0.68
C LEU A 63 8.39 -5.58 -2.22
N GLY A 64 9.46 -5.99 -2.91
CA GLY A 64 9.60 -5.84 -4.36
C GLY A 64 8.45 -6.46 -5.16
N LYS A 65 8.03 -7.67 -4.81
CA LYS A 65 6.88 -8.34 -5.47
C LYS A 65 5.58 -7.55 -5.33
N ARG A 66 5.34 -6.94 -4.17
CA ARG A 66 4.15 -6.10 -3.93
C ARG A 66 4.25 -4.75 -4.67
N ILE A 67 5.45 -4.17 -4.78
CA ILE A 67 5.67 -2.95 -5.58
C ILE A 67 5.37 -3.23 -7.05
N ILE A 68 5.81 -4.37 -7.59
CA ILE A 68 5.53 -4.76 -8.98
C ILE A 68 4.02 -4.99 -9.16
N ALA A 69 3.37 -5.73 -8.26
CA ALA A 69 1.92 -5.93 -8.31
C ALA A 69 1.14 -4.61 -8.25
N TYR A 70 1.57 -3.68 -7.40
CA TYR A 70 0.97 -2.35 -7.30
C TYR A 70 1.16 -1.53 -8.58
N LYS A 71 2.37 -1.52 -9.17
CA LYS A 71 2.63 -0.87 -10.46
C LYS A 71 1.77 -1.49 -11.58
N LEU A 72 1.56 -2.80 -11.57
CA LEU A 72 0.64 -3.46 -12.52
C LEU A 72 -0.80 -2.99 -12.33
N LEU A 73 -1.29 -2.87 -11.09
CA LEU A 73 -2.64 -2.35 -10.81
C LEU A 73 -2.81 -0.90 -11.25
N LEU A 74 -1.76 -0.07 -11.11
CA LEU A 74 -1.74 1.30 -11.65
C LEU A 74 -1.85 1.29 -13.19
N VAL A 75 -1.08 0.45 -13.87
CA VAL A 75 -1.10 0.34 -15.34
C VAL A 75 -2.44 -0.19 -15.87
N ILE A 76 -3.07 -1.10 -15.14
CA ILE A 76 -4.39 -1.67 -15.49
C ILE A 76 -5.52 -0.64 -15.28
N GLY A 77 -5.27 0.44 -14.53
CA GLY A 77 -6.30 1.42 -14.19
C GLY A 77 -7.26 0.93 -13.09
N SER A 78 -6.85 -0.09 -12.32
CA SER A 78 -7.64 -0.64 -11.21
C SER A 78 -7.51 0.20 -9.92
N ILE A 79 -6.70 1.25 -9.96
CA ILE A 79 -6.52 2.21 -8.88
C ILE A 79 -6.96 3.57 -9.41
N GLU A 80 -8.13 4.03 -8.96
CA GLU A 80 -8.64 5.36 -9.24
C GLU A 80 -8.39 6.21 -8.00
N ASP A 81 -7.24 6.87 -7.97
CA ASP A 81 -6.84 7.73 -6.88
C ASP A 81 -6.74 9.18 -7.39
N PRO A 82 -7.42 10.14 -6.72
CA PRO A 82 -7.45 11.52 -7.17
C PRO A 82 -6.14 12.26 -6.88
N ALA A 83 -5.18 11.63 -6.18
CA ALA A 83 -3.87 12.23 -5.99
C ALA A 83 -3.10 12.25 -7.32
N PRO A 84 -2.29 13.28 -7.59
CA PRO A 84 -1.51 13.36 -8.81
C PRO A 84 -0.56 12.16 -8.96
N GLY A 85 -0.42 11.64 -10.18
CA GLY A 85 0.35 10.42 -10.48
C GLY A 85 1.80 10.45 -9.98
N ASP A 86 2.41 11.63 -9.91
CA ASP A 86 3.76 11.84 -9.37
C ASP A 86 3.90 11.43 -7.90
N THR A 87 2.80 11.43 -7.14
CA THR A 87 2.76 10.94 -5.75
C THR A 87 2.42 9.46 -5.62
N GLN A 88 1.96 8.82 -6.71
CA GLN A 88 1.55 7.42 -6.72
C GLN A 88 2.69 6.47 -7.11
N ASP A 89 3.62 6.89 -7.97
CA ASP A 89 4.76 6.08 -8.44
C ASP A 89 6.11 6.38 -7.73
N VAL A 90 6.07 6.76 -6.45
CA VAL A 90 7.32 7.13 -5.71
C VAL A 90 8.16 5.90 -5.32
N LEU A 91 7.59 4.69 -5.40
CA LEU A 91 8.22 3.48 -4.89
C LEU A 91 9.02 2.73 -5.96
N VAL A 92 10.32 2.63 -5.70
CA VAL A 92 11.29 1.90 -6.52
C VAL A 92 11.48 0.48 -5.96
N VAL A 93 11.60 -0.49 -6.87
CA VAL A 93 12.01 -1.85 -6.53
C VAL A 93 13.49 -1.82 -6.14
N VAL A 94 13.82 -2.29 -4.94
CA VAL A 94 15.21 -2.44 -4.49
C VAL A 94 15.67 -3.83 -4.93
N ASP A 95 16.42 -3.88 -6.02
CA ASP A 95 17.11 -5.10 -6.49
C ASP A 95 18.50 -5.14 -5.85
N HIS A 96 18.81 -6.20 -5.10
CA HIS A 96 20.19 -6.44 -4.67
C HIS A 96 20.84 -7.35 -5.69
N VAL A 97 21.77 -6.78 -6.47
CA VAL A 97 22.72 -7.51 -7.31
C VAL A 97 23.76 -8.22 -6.47
#